data_AF-A0A0P8CK34-F1
#
_entry.id   AF-A0A0P8CK34-F1
#
_cell.length_a   1.000
_cell.length_b   1.000
_cell.length_c   1.000
_cell.angle_alpha   90.00
_cell.angle_beta   90.00
_cell.angle_gamma   90.00
#
_symmetry.space_group_name_H-M   'P 1'
#
loop_
_entity.id
_entity.type
_entity.pdbx_description
1 polymer ?
#
loop_
_entity_poly.entity_id
_entity_poly.type
_entity_poly.pdbx_seq_one_letter_code
_entity_poly.pdbx_strand_id
1 'polypeptide(L)'
;MPLENYDVAKRAVEMSEGGFISVHLDSLDEEIYGKLHTGDPKLKINSILEGLDNIRALGKDNIINCITFTKLVAGEDVNKTIKYFFEDMGIRTCLTQMCKAGLAEGHPEWIPEIGEIKEACSTRDNVNYQDSALSMGSMDTNKFYCGGMICVTVDGDVTPCSVIRKGFGNIHTSSLENIVERYRDDLLFTHIRDPGKMQGHCGSCEHNSVCWGCRATAYYECGDMLAPDPKCWMNYQKISS
;
A
#
# COMPACT_ATOMS: atom_id res chain seq x y z
N MET A 1 -0.81 5.81 21.53
CA MET A 1 -1.29 5.08 20.32
C MET A 1 -2.02 3.80 20.74
N PRO A 2 -2.85 3.14 19.91
CA PRO A 2 -3.67 2.01 20.38
C PRO A 2 -2.87 0.85 20.99
N LEU A 3 -1.74 0.44 20.38
CA LEU A 3 -0.95 -0.72 20.83
C LEU A 3 -0.02 -0.44 22.01
N GLU A 4 0.21 0.82 22.36
CA GLU A 4 0.92 1.23 23.59
C GLU A 4 0.12 0.80 24.83
N ASN A 5 -1.22 0.79 24.73
CA ASN A 5 -2.06 0.22 25.77
C ASN A 5 -1.95 -1.32 25.73
N TYR A 6 -1.41 -1.90 26.80
CA TYR A 6 -1.15 -3.34 26.88
C TYR A 6 -2.40 -4.22 26.70
N ASP A 7 -3.56 -3.81 27.21
CA ASP A 7 -4.81 -4.56 27.04
C ASP A 7 -5.28 -4.56 25.58
N VAL A 8 -5.09 -3.43 24.88
CA VAL A 8 -5.37 -3.34 23.44
C VAL A 8 -4.38 -4.18 22.65
N ALA A 9 -3.09 -4.14 22.99
CA ALA A 9 -2.07 -4.99 22.37
C ALA A 9 -2.41 -6.47 22.53
N LYS A 10 -2.78 -6.92 23.73
CA LYS A 10 -3.21 -8.29 24.01
C LYS A 10 -4.38 -8.71 23.13
N ARG A 11 -5.43 -7.89 23.05
CA ARG A 11 -6.58 -8.16 22.19
C ARG A 11 -6.20 -8.20 20.71
N ALA A 12 -5.29 -7.33 20.26
CA ALA A 12 -4.82 -7.32 18.88
C ALA A 12 -4.04 -8.61 18.54
N VAL A 13 -3.23 -9.12 19.46
CA VAL A 13 -2.51 -10.39 19.29
C VAL A 13 -3.50 -11.57 19.24
N GLU A 14 -4.44 -11.64 20.17
CA GLU A 14 -5.48 -12.68 20.22
C GLU A 14 -6.34 -12.71 18.94
N MET A 15 -6.78 -11.53 18.47
CA MET A 15 -7.64 -11.43 17.27
C MET A 15 -6.90 -11.65 15.94
N SER A 16 -5.56 -11.63 15.97
CA SER A 16 -4.73 -11.82 14.79
C SER A 16 -4.01 -13.17 14.77
N GLU A 17 -4.49 -14.16 15.52
CA GLU A 17 -4.00 -15.53 15.46
C GLU A 17 -4.07 -16.07 14.02
N GLY A 18 -2.96 -16.61 13.52
CA GLY A 18 -2.81 -17.02 12.11
C GLY A 18 -2.70 -15.87 11.09
N GLY A 19 -2.88 -14.62 11.51
CA GLY A 19 -2.71 -13.41 10.68
C GLY A 19 -1.43 -12.63 11.00
N PHE A 20 -1.38 -11.38 10.56
CA PHE A 20 -0.29 -10.45 10.85
C PHE A 20 -0.81 -9.14 11.46
N ILE A 21 0.07 -8.39 12.11
CA ILE A 21 -0.21 -7.00 12.54
C ILE A 21 0.63 -6.06 11.68
N SER A 22 -0.04 -5.12 11.02
CA SER A 22 0.62 -4.02 10.31
C SER A 22 0.65 -2.79 11.21
N VAL A 23 1.82 -2.16 11.34
CA VAL A 23 1.96 -0.85 11.97
C VAL A 23 2.33 0.19 10.92
N HIS A 24 1.91 1.43 11.11
CA HIS A 24 2.27 2.54 10.23
C HIS A 24 3.30 3.43 10.92
N LEU A 25 4.55 3.40 10.43
CA LEU A 25 5.60 4.32 10.82
C LEU A 25 6.43 4.66 9.59
N ASP A 26 6.14 5.83 9.00
CA ASP A 26 6.70 6.23 7.71
C ASP A 26 8.13 6.77 7.81
N SER A 27 8.48 7.35 8.95
CA SER A 27 9.79 7.95 9.23
C SER A 27 10.10 7.90 10.73
N LEU A 28 11.38 7.73 11.05
CA LEU A 28 11.92 7.86 12.41
C LEU A 28 12.37 9.30 12.72
N ASP A 29 12.40 10.18 11.72
CA ASP A 29 12.75 11.59 11.87
C ASP A 29 11.51 12.38 12.30
N GLU A 30 11.58 12.99 13.49
CA GLU A 30 10.48 13.74 14.08
C GLU A 30 10.01 14.93 13.21
N GLU A 31 10.93 15.57 12.46
CA GLU A 31 10.62 16.70 11.60
C GLU A 31 9.89 16.24 10.33
N ILE A 32 10.35 15.15 9.71
CA ILE A 32 9.68 14.55 8.54
C ILE A 32 8.32 13.98 8.94
N TYR A 33 8.27 13.21 10.03
CA TYR A 33 7.03 12.62 10.54
C TYR A 33 6.00 13.71 10.88
N GLY A 34 6.43 14.81 11.51
CA GLY A 34 5.54 15.93 11.87
C GLY A 34 4.98 16.72 10.68
N LYS A 35 5.57 16.60 9.49
CA LYS A 35 4.99 17.18 8.25
C LYS A 35 3.85 16.33 7.69
N LEU A 36 3.86 15.02 7.95
CA LEU A 36 2.89 14.04 7.43
C LEU A 36 1.78 13.71 8.43
N HIS A 37 2.06 13.87 9.73
CA HIS A 37 1.17 13.45 10.81
C HIS A 37 0.83 14.61 11.75
N THR A 38 -0.41 14.64 12.23
CA THR A 38 -0.83 15.61 13.25
C THR A 38 -0.37 15.22 14.65
N GLY A 39 -0.33 16.16 15.59
CA GLY A 39 0.07 15.90 16.98
C GLY A 39 1.58 15.92 17.21
N ASP A 40 2.03 15.47 18.38
CA ASP A 40 3.45 15.46 18.75
C ASP A 40 4.19 14.28 18.07
N PRO A 41 5.17 14.54 17.19
CA PRO A 41 5.86 13.49 16.43
C PRO A 41 6.61 12.53 17.35
N LYS A 42 7.35 13.06 18.32
CA LYS A 42 8.17 12.28 19.25
C LYS A 42 7.33 11.31 20.06
N LEU A 43 6.26 11.80 20.65
CA LEU A 43 5.33 10.96 21.43
C LEU A 43 4.72 9.88 20.55
N LYS A 44 4.29 10.20 19.33
CA LYS A 44 3.69 9.22 18.42
C LYS A 44 4.65 8.12 17.99
N ILE A 45 5.87 8.49 17.58
CA ILE A 45 6.92 7.54 17.19
C ILE A 45 7.19 6.60 18.36
N ASN A 46 7.44 7.14 19.56
CA ASN A 46 7.70 6.34 20.76
C ASN A 46 6.52 5.41 21.10
N SER A 47 5.29 5.89 21.06
CA SER A 47 4.12 5.05 21.32
C SER A 47 3.92 3.93 20.28
N ILE A 48 4.35 4.11 19.03
CA ILE A 48 4.33 3.04 18.02
C ILE A 48 5.37 1.98 18.35
N LEU A 49 6.60 2.40 18.68
CA LEU A 49 7.70 1.50 19.04
C LEU A 49 7.39 0.71 20.32
N GLU A 50 6.87 1.36 21.36
CA GLU A 50 6.40 0.69 22.59
C GLU A 50 5.26 -0.29 22.28
N GLY A 51 4.36 0.06 21.37
CA GLY A 51 3.31 -0.84 20.92
C GLY A 51 3.85 -2.09 20.22
N LEU A 52 4.95 -1.97 19.47
CA LEU A 52 5.65 -3.10 18.86
C LEU A 52 6.28 -4.00 19.92
N ASP A 53 6.91 -3.42 20.94
CA ASP A 53 7.49 -4.18 22.05
C ASP A 53 6.41 -4.94 22.84
N ASN A 54 5.25 -4.31 23.08
CA ASN A 54 4.11 -4.96 23.73
C ASN A 54 3.62 -6.20 22.97
N ILE A 55 3.33 -6.08 21.67
CA ILE A 55 2.82 -7.23 20.89
C ILE A 55 3.86 -8.34 20.75
N ARG A 56 5.16 -8.01 20.76
CA ARG A 56 6.26 -8.99 20.77
C ARG A 56 6.38 -9.72 22.10
N ALA A 57 6.28 -8.99 23.21
CA ALA A 57 6.27 -9.59 24.55
C ALA A 57 5.08 -10.55 24.73
N LEU A 58 3.99 -10.31 24.01
CA LEU A 58 2.82 -11.18 23.92
C LEU A 58 2.96 -12.35 22.92
N GLY A 59 4.10 -12.47 22.23
CA GLY A 59 4.43 -13.58 21.34
C GLY A 59 4.06 -13.37 19.87
N LYS A 60 3.69 -12.15 19.44
CA LYS A 60 3.46 -11.89 18.02
C LYS A 60 4.78 -11.83 17.25
N ASP A 61 4.90 -12.67 16.23
CA ASP A 61 6.05 -12.76 15.34
C ASP A 61 5.77 -12.17 13.95
N ASN A 62 4.57 -12.39 13.40
CA ASN A 62 4.18 -11.92 12.08
C ASN A 62 3.73 -10.46 12.11
N ILE A 63 4.73 -9.57 12.03
CA ILE A 63 4.56 -8.11 12.08
C ILE A 63 5.15 -7.51 10.80
N ILE A 64 4.50 -6.48 10.27
CA ILE A 64 4.99 -5.72 9.12
C ILE A 64 4.92 -4.22 9.41
N ASN A 65 5.97 -3.48 9.08
CA ASN A 65 5.92 -2.03 9.01
C ASN A 65 5.33 -1.62 7.67
N CYS A 66 4.41 -0.66 7.65
CA CYS A 66 3.86 -0.08 6.44
C CYS A 66 4.27 1.38 6.35
N ILE A 67 5.02 1.71 5.31
CA ILE A 67 5.37 3.08 4.93
C ILE A 67 4.41 3.51 3.82
N THR A 68 3.72 4.62 4.04
CA THR A 68 3.04 5.41 3.02
C THR A 68 4.09 6.28 2.35
N PHE A 69 4.58 5.83 1.20
CA PHE A 69 5.65 6.48 0.50
C PHE A 69 5.20 7.81 -0.12
N THR A 70 5.86 8.87 0.31
CA THR A 70 5.70 10.25 -0.14
C THR A 70 7.06 10.81 -0.50
N LYS A 71 7.10 11.94 -1.23
CA LYS A 71 8.34 12.65 -1.54
C LYS A 71 9.13 13.06 -0.30
N LEU A 72 8.45 13.32 0.82
CA LEU A 72 9.08 13.77 2.06
C LEU A 72 9.91 12.68 2.75
N VAL A 73 9.56 11.40 2.56
CA VAL A 73 10.30 10.25 3.12
C VAL A 73 11.30 9.65 2.13
N ALA A 74 11.43 10.22 0.93
CA ALA A 74 12.32 9.69 -0.10
C ALA A 74 13.80 9.78 0.29
N GLY A 75 14.65 9.05 -0.45
CA GLY A 75 16.10 9.07 -0.26
C GLY A 75 16.55 8.44 1.07
N GLU A 76 17.34 9.17 1.85
CA GLU A 76 17.98 8.62 3.05
C GLU A 76 16.99 8.22 4.15
N ASP A 77 15.84 8.90 4.25
CA ASP A 77 14.86 8.66 5.31
C ASP A 77 14.19 7.27 5.18
N VAL A 78 13.61 6.95 4.03
CA VAL A 78 13.05 5.60 3.77
C VAL A 78 14.13 4.52 3.89
N ASN A 79 15.37 4.81 3.48
CA ASN A 79 16.49 3.87 3.59
C ASN A 79 16.81 3.56 5.06
N LYS A 80 16.88 4.57 5.92
CA LYS A 80 17.08 4.41 7.37
C LYS A 80 15.92 3.67 8.01
N THR A 81 14.70 4.04 7.68
CA THR A 81 13.49 3.46 8.26
C THR A 81 13.35 1.98 7.89
N ILE A 82 13.59 1.60 6.62
CA ILE A 82 13.60 0.21 6.18
C ILE A 82 14.66 -0.61 6.95
N LYS A 83 15.88 -0.09 7.04
CA LYS A 83 16.98 -0.79 7.73
C LYS A 83 16.72 -0.95 9.22
N TYR A 84 16.24 0.09 9.90
CA TYR A 84 15.88 0.01 11.30
C TYR A 84 14.86 -1.12 11.56
N PHE A 85 13.78 -1.16 10.79
CA PHE A 85 12.78 -2.20 10.96
C PHE A 85 13.34 -3.59 10.66
N PHE A 86 14.15 -3.76 9.61
CA PHE A 86 14.64 -5.09 9.25
C PHE A 86 15.84 -5.55 10.08
N GLU A 87 16.88 -4.74 10.18
CA GLU A 87 18.16 -5.07 10.83
C GLU A 87 18.04 -5.03 12.36
N ASP A 88 17.39 -3.99 12.92
CA ASP A 88 17.31 -3.83 14.37
C ASP A 88 16.09 -4.55 14.96
N MET A 89 14.96 -4.53 14.24
CA MET A 89 13.74 -5.17 14.73
C MET A 89 13.52 -6.57 14.14
N GLY A 90 14.01 -6.92 12.95
CA GLY A 90 13.60 -8.16 12.28
C GLY A 90 12.18 -8.12 11.68
N ILE A 91 11.67 -6.92 11.42
CA ILE A 91 10.36 -6.63 10.81
C ILE A 91 10.55 -6.23 9.36
N ARG A 92 9.76 -6.81 8.47
CA ARG A 92 9.76 -6.41 7.05
C ARG A 92 8.96 -5.14 6.85
N THR A 93 9.29 -4.42 5.79
CA THR A 93 8.62 -3.20 5.36
C THR A 93 7.79 -3.44 4.09
N CYS A 94 6.53 -3.03 4.18
CA CYS A 94 5.59 -2.81 3.09
C CYS A 94 5.66 -1.34 2.66
N LEU A 95 5.80 -1.10 1.36
CA LEU A 95 5.72 0.20 0.72
C LEU A 95 4.36 0.33 0.02
N THR A 96 3.58 1.30 0.48
CA THR A 96 2.33 1.71 -0.15
C THR A 96 2.51 3.10 -0.73
N GLN A 97 2.04 3.34 -1.94
CA GLN A 97 2.18 4.67 -2.56
C GLN A 97 1.08 5.59 -2.08
N MET A 98 1.45 6.86 -1.86
CA MET A 98 0.46 7.92 -1.82
C MET A 98 -0.34 7.94 -3.14
N CYS A 99 -1.66 7.88 -3.01
CA CYS A 99 -2.59 8.06 -4.12
C CYS A 99 -3.20 9.45 -4.02
N LYS A 100 -3.38 10.15 -5.15
CA LYS A 100 -4.00 11.48 -5.21
C LYS A 100 -5.52 11.40 -5.01
N ALA A 101 -5.93 11.05 -3.79
CA ALA A 101 -7.32 10.90 -3.38
C ALA A 101 -7.54 11.45 -1.97
N GLY A 102 -8.68 12.12 -1.74
CA GLY A 102 -9.00 12.66 -0.42
C GLY A 102 -8.04 13.78 0.00
N LEU A 103 -7.49 13.74 1.22
CA LEU A 103 -6.58 14.79 1.72
C LEU A 103 -5.33 14.95 0.84
N ALA A 104 -4.87 13.86 0.20
CA ALA A 104 -3.72 13.87 -0.70
C ALA A 104 -3.93 14.76 -1.95
N GLU A 105 -5.16 15.08 -2.33
CA GLU A 105 -5.44 15.98 -3.46
C GLU A 105 -4.92 17.40 -3.24
N GLY A 106 -4.87 17.84 -1.98
CA GLY A 106 -4.35 19.14 -1.57
C GLY A 106 -2.83 19.22 -1.44
N HIS A 107 -2.12 18.09 -1.62
CA HIS A 107 -0.68 17.97 -1.39
C HIS A 107 0.07 17.36 -2.60
N PRO A 108 0.01 17.99 -3.80
CA PRO A 108 0.74 17.51 -4.97
C PRO A 108 2.26 17.48 -4.75
N GLU A 109 2.80 18.31 -3.86
CA GLU A 109 4.21 18.36 -3.48
C GLU A 109 4.70 17.11 -2.75
N TRP A 110 3.79 16.29 -2.21
CA TRP A 110 4.13 15.01 -1.57
C TRP A 110 4.20 13.84 -2.56
N ILE A 111 3.84 14.05 -3.82
CA ILE A 111 3.87 12.99 -4.84
C ILE A 111 5.33 12.66 -5.16
N PRO A 112 5.78 11.42 -4.93
CA PRO A 112 7.13 11.02 -5.27
C PRO A 112 7.30 10.87 -6.79
N GLU A 113 8.51 11.15 -7.26
CA GLU A 113 8.94 10.91 -8.63
C GLU A 113 9.20 9.41 -8.87
N ILE A 114 9.09 8.98 -10.12
CA ILE A 114 9.29 7.57 -10.51
C ILE A 114 10.68 7.05 -10.07
N GLY A 115 11.70 7.90 -10.12
CA GLY A 115 13.04 7.58 -9.65
C GLY A 115 13.10 7.31 -8.14
N GLU A 116 12.44 8.16 -7.35
CA GLU A 116 12.35 8.04 -5.88
C GLU A 116 11.58 6.76 -5.50
N ILE A 117 10.49 6.45 -6.21
CA ILE A 117 9.72 5.22 -6.01
C ILE A 117 10.59 3.99 -6.29
N LYS A 118 11.29 3.99 -7.43
CA LYS A 118 12.17 2.87 -7.83
C LYS A 118 13.29 2.68 -6.81
N GLU A 119 13.89 3.75 -6.32
CA GLU A 119 14.94 3.71 -5.30
C GLU A 119 14.41 3.07 -4.01
N ALA A 120 13.27 3.56 -3.47
CA ALA A 120 12.69 3.02 -2.25
C ALA A 120 12.33 1.52 -2.38
N CYS A 121 11.70 1.12 -3.48
CA CYS A 121 11.41 -0.29 -3.76
C CYS A 121 12.68 -1.14 -3.84
N SER A 122 13.72 -0.63 -4.52
CA SER A 122 15.01 -1.32 -4.63
C SER A 122 15.70 -1.47 -3.28
N THR A 123 15.70 -0.43 -2.44
CA THR A 123 16.23 -0.53 -1.07
C THR A 123 15.47 -1.57 -0.28
N ARG A 124 14.14 -1.55 -0.32
CA ARG A 124 13.32 -2.54 0.37
C ARG A 124 13.68 -3.95 -0.07
N ASP A 125 13.75 -4.19 -1.38
CA ASP A 125 14.07 -5.51 -1.93
C ASP A 125 15.44 -5.99 -1.47
N ASN A 126 16.46 -5.13 -1.59
CA ASN A 126 17.83 -5.44 -1.18
C ASN A 126 17.97 -5.69 0.33
N VAL A 127 17.23 -4.96 1.17
CA VAL A 127 17.32 -5.12 2.62
C VAL A 127 16.50 -6.31 3.09
N ASN A 128 15.21 -6.34 2.74
CA ASN A 128 14.29 -7.33 3.29
C ASN A 128 14.42 -8.68 2.58
N TYR A 129 14.69 -8.70 1.27
CA TYR A 129 14.60 -9.90 0.42
C TYR A 129 15.94 -10.21 -0.26
N GLN A 130 17.03 -10.25 0.51
CA GLN A 130 18.41 -10.44 0.02
C GLN A 130 18.60 -11.65 -0.91
N ASP A 131 17.84 -12.73 -0.71
CA ASP A 131 17.92 -13.96 -1.51
C ASP A 131 16.94 -13.98 -2.72
N SER A 132 16.19 -12.90 -2.95
CA SER A 132 15.19 -12.80 -4.01
C SER A 132 15.71 -11.98 -5.19
N ALA A 133 15.60 -12.54 -6.39
CA ALA A 133 15.76 -11.78 -7.63
C ALA A 133 14.47 -11.05 -8.06
N LEU A 134 13.37 -11.20 -7.31
CA LEU A 134 12.08 -10.61 -7.60
C LEU A 134 11.88 -9.31 -6.83
N SER A 135 11.37 -8.30 -7.55
CA SER A 135 10.91 -7.04 -6.99
C SER A 135 9.38 -6.99 -7.01
N MET A 136 8.76 -6.47 -5.95
CA MET A 136 7.35 -6.07 -6.01
C MET A 136 7.25 -4.72 -6.74
N GLY A 137 6.14 -4.48 -7.44
CA GLY A 137 5.98 -3.30 -8.29
C GLY A 137 5.95 -1.98 -7.49
N SER A 138 5.47 -0.92 -8.15
CA SER A 138 5.27 0.41 -7.54
C SER A 138 4.44 0.39 -6.27
N MET A 139 3.66 -0.66 -6.01
CA MET A 139 2.92 -0.90 -4.78
C MET A 139 3.09 -2.36 -4.36
N ASP A 140 3.17 -2.64 -3.06
CA ASP A 140 3.28 -3.99 -2.51
C ASP A 140 1.96 -4.77 -2.53
N THR A 141 1.23 -4.65 -3.63
CA THR A 141 0.05 -5.44 -3.93
C THR A 141 0.21 -6.01 -5.33
N ASN A 142 -0.07 -7.29 -5.47
CA ASN A 142 0.01 -7.98 -6.74
C ASN A 142 -1.39 -8.06 -7.39
N LYS A 143 -1.47 -8.63 -8.59
CA LYS A 143 -2.76 -8.76 -9.28
C LYS A 143 -3.77 -9.67 -8.57
N PHE A 144 -3.32 -10.59 -7.71
CA PHE A 144 -4.20 -11.49 -6.97
C PHE A 144 -4.94 -10.75 -5.86
N TYR A 145 -4.26 -9.80 -5.20
CA TYR A 145 -4.91 -8.84 -4.33
C TYR A 145 -5.87 -7.97 -5.14
N CYS A 146 -5.37 -7.30 -6.18
CA CYS A 146 -6.17 -6.33 -6.92
C CYS A 146 -7.41 -6.93 -7.62
N GLY A 147 -7.30 -8.15 -8.18
CA GLY A 147 -8.38 -8.82 -8.92
C GLY A 147 -9.17 -9.84 -8.11
N GLY A 148 -8.95 -9.91 -6.79
CA GLY A 148 -9.51 -10.92 -5.91
C GLY A 148 -10.25 -10.37 -4.69
N MET A 149 -10.30 -9.05 -4.53
CA MET A 149 -10.95 -8.40 -3.39
C MET A 149 -12.02 -7.42 -3.82
N ILE A 150 -12.90 -7.10 -2.88
CA ILE A 150 -13.80 -5.95 -2.91
C ILE A 150 -13.74 -5.27 -1.56
N CYS A 151 -14.15 -4.01 -1.49
CA CYS A 151 -14.27 -3.26 -0.25
C CYS A 151 -15.73 -2.86 -0.04
N VAL A 152 -16.19 -2.90 1.20
CA VAL A 152 -17.45 -2.30 1.62
C VAL A 152 -17.09 -1.10 2.48
N THR A 153 -17.52 0.10 2.06
CA THR A 153 -17.27 1.33 2.81
C THR A 153 -18.15 1.39 4.06
N VAL A 154 -17.86 2.34 4.96
CA VAL A 154 -18.68 2.59 6.15
C VAL A 154 -20.12 2.98 5.80
N ASP A 155 -20.32 3.60 4.64
CA ASP A 155 -21.64 4.00 4.11
C ASP A 155 -22.36 2.85 3.38
N GLY A 156 -21.73 1.67 3.29
CA GLY A 156 -22.27 0.47 2.67
C GLY A 156 -21.99 0.33 1.17
N ASP A 157 -21.23 1.24 0.56
CA ASP A 157 -20.89 1.14 -0.87
C ASP A 157 -19.88 0.02 -1.14
N VAL A 158 -20.11 -0.74 -2.20
CA VAL A 158 -19.22 -1.80 -2.66
C VAL A 158 -18.29 -1.24 -3.74
N THR A 159 -16.98 -1.30 -3.50
CA THR A 159 -15.94 -0.76 -4.40
C THR A 159 -14.88 -1.83 -4.74
N PRO A 160 -14.14 -1.67 -5.85
CA PRO A 160 -13.10 -2.63 -6.26
C PRO A 160 -11.85 -2.60 -5.38
N CYS A 161 -11.65 -1.52 -4.60
CA CYS A 161 -10.44 -1.29 -3.82
C CYS A 161 -10.76 -0.34 -2.66
N SER A 162 -10.05 -0.48 -1.54
CA SER A 162 -10.18 0.41 -0.38
C SER A 162 -9.80 1.87 -0.65
N VAL A 163 -9.14 2.17 -1.77
CA VAL A 163 -8.79 3.54 -2.19
C VAL A 163 -9.79 4.10 -3.20
N ILE A 164 -10.32 3.27 -4.11
CA ILE A 164 -11.25 3.71 -5.15
C ILE A 164 -12.63 3.95 -4.54
N ARG A 165 -13.15 5.17 -4.64
CA ARG A 165 -14.47 5.57 -4.11
C ARG A 165 -15.61 5.50 -5.13
N LYS A 166 -15.36 4.93 -6.32
CA LYS A 166 -16.43 4.60 -7.28
C LYS A 166 -17.21 3.38 -6.77
N GLY A 167 -18.40 3.62 -6.21
CA GLY A 167 -19.32 2.57 -5.77
C GLY A 167 -20.04 1.89 -6.94
N PHE A 168 -20.20 0.58 -6.85
CA PHE A 168 -20.95 -0.25 -7.81
C PHE A 168 -22.30 -0.71 -7.26
N GLY A 169 -22.63 -0.38 -6.03
CA GLY A 169 -23.87 -0.75 -5.36
C GLY A 169 -23.74 -0.53 -3.86
N ASN A 170 -24.84 -0.66 -3.13
CA ASN A 170 -24.85 -0.42 -1.69
C ASN A 170 -25.56 -1.56 -0.95
N ILE A 171 -24.92 -2.10 0.09
CA ILE A 171 -25.42 -3.27 0.83
C ILE A 171 -26.72 -3.01 1.60
N HIS A 172 -27.09 -1.75 1.81
CA HIS A 172 -28.38 -1.38 2.40
C HIS A 172 -29.55 -1.51 1.41
N THR A 173 -29.27 -1.59 0.11
CA THR A 173 -30.29 -1.66 -0.95
C THR A 173 -30.29 -2.99 -1.69
N SER A 174 -29.18 -3.74 -1.70
CA SER A 174 -29.07 -5.06 -2.32
C SER A 174 -28.12 -5.95 -1.53
N SER A 175 -28.30 -7.28 -1.59
CA SER A 175 -27.31 -8.21 -1.03
C SER A 175 -25.96 -8.02 -1.71
N LEU A 176 -24.89 -8.26 -0.94
CA LEU A 176 -23.51 -8.19 -1.45
C LEU A 176 -23.31 -9.14 -2.64
N GLU A 177 -23.87 -10.35 -2.58
CA GLU A 177 -23.83 -11.34 -3.65
C GLU A 177 -24.39 -10.79 -4.96
N ASN A 178 -25.59 -10.20 -4.94
CA ASN A 178 -26.22 -9.62 -6.13
C ASN A 178 -25.41 -8.46 -6.71
N ILE A 179 -24.79 -7.64 -5.86
CA ILE A 179 -23.93 -6.54 -6.30
C ILE A 179 -22.69 -7.11 -7.00
N VAL A 180 -22.03 -8.09 -6.38
CA VAL A 180 -20.84 -8.74 -6.94
C VAL A 180 -21.17 -9.47 -8.24
N GLU A 181 -22.30 -10.17 -8.34
CA GLU A 181 -22.71 -10.86 -9.57
C GLU A 181 -22.94 -9.87 -10.72
N ARG A 182 -23.64 -8.76 -10.44
CA ARG A 182 -23.96 -7.73 -11.45
C ARG A 182 -22.75 -6.95 -11.93
N TYR A 183 -21.81 -6.65 -11.03
CA TYR A 183 -20.68 -5.75 -11.30
C TYR A 183 -19.32 -6.46 -11.20
N ARG A 184 -19.31 -7.79 -11.39
CA ARG A 184 -18.13 -8.64 -11.22
C ARG A 184 -16.93 -8.14 -12.02
N ASP A 185 -17.16 -7.75 -13.27
CA ASP A 185 -16.09 -7.42 -14.19
C ASP A 185 -15.36 -6.13 -13.81
N ASP A 186 -16.11 -5.13 -13.37
CA ASP A 186 -15.57 -3.89 -12.83
C ASP A 186 -14.95 -4.07 -11.44
N LEU A 187 -15.61 -4.82 -10.55
CA LEU A 187 -15.17 -5.02 -9.17
C LEU A 187 -13.89 -5.85 -9.07
N LEU A 188 -13.72 -6.84 -9.95
CA LEU A 188 -12.61 -7.80 -9.92
C LEU A 188 -11.66 -7.68 -11.12
N PHE A 189 -11.78 -6.58 -11.87
CA PHE A 189 -10.95 -6.25 -13.03
C PHE A 189 -10.80 -7.41 -14.03
N THR A 190 -11.89 -8.12 -14.33
CA THR A 190 -11.81 -9.32 -15.18
C THR A 190 -11.36 -8.98 -16.60
N HIS A 191 -11.62 -7.76 -17.07
CA HIS A 191 -11.25 -7.25 -18.39
C HIS A 191 -9.73 -7.31 -18.66
N ILE A 192 -8.90 -7.11 -17.64
CA ILE A 192 -7.43 -7.10 -17.77
C ILE A 192 -6.77 -8.41 -17.35
N ARG A 193 -7.56 -9.47 -17.14
CA ARG A 193 -7.04 -10.83 -16.92
C ARG A 193 -6.39 -11.40 -18.17
N ASP A 194 -6.85 -10.96 -19.34
CA ASP A 194 -6.15 -11.16 -20.60
C ASP A 194 -5.10 -10.04 -20.75
N PRO A 195 -3.78 -10.37 -20.72
CA PRO A 195 -2.72 -9.38 -20.85
C PRO A 195 -2.89 -8.51 -22.10
N GLY A 196 -3.36 -9.07 -23.22
CA GLY A 196 -3.53 -8.34 -24.48
C GLY A 196 -4.58 -7.23 -24.42
N LYS A 197 -5.39 -7.17 -23.35
CA LYS A 197 -6.39 -6.11 -23.11
C LYS A 197 -5.87 -4.98 -22.22
N MET A 198 -4.67 -5.12 -21.66
CA MET A 198 -4.04 -4.01 -20.94
C MET A 198 -3.47 -2.99 -21.92
N GLN A 199 -3.66 -1.72 -21.60
CA GLN A 199 -3.14 -0.62 -22.40
C GLN A 199 -1.61 -0.48 -22.21
N GLY A 200 -0.94 0.11 -23.21
CA GLY A 200 0.47 0.48 -23.12
C GLY A 200 1.43 -0.70 -22.92
N HIS A 201 2.55 -0.45 -22.24
CA HIS A 201 3.58 -1.46 -21.97
C HIS A 201 3.06 -2.66 -21.16
N CYS A 202 2.04 -2.45 -20.31
CA CYS A 202 1.47 -3.51 -19.47
C CYS A 202 0.93 -4.71 -20.26
N GLY A 203 0.50 -4.51 -21.51
CA GLY A 203 -0.06 -5.58 -22.34
C GLY A 203 0.96 -6.61 -22.85
N SER A 204 2.24 -6.24 -22.87
CA SER A 204 3.35 -7.12 -23.26
C SER A 204 4.44 -7.26 -22.18
N CYS A 205 4.20 -6.74 -20.98
CA CYS A 205 5.17 -6.73 -19.88
C CYS A 205 5.44 -8.15 -19.36
N GLU A 206 6.71 -8.52 -19.16
CA GLU A 206 7.09 -9.84 -18.63
C GLU A 206 6.51 -10.13 -17.23
N HIS A 207 6.16 -9.10 -16.46
CA HIS A 207 5.63 -9.22 -15.10
C HIS A 207 4.11 -9.32 -15.03
N ASN A 208 3.38 -9.32 -16.16
CA ASN A 208 1.91 -9.39 -16.17
C ASN A 208 1.36 -10.64 -15.44
N SER A 209 2.14 -11.73 -15.41
CA SER A 209 1.79 -12.96 -14.69
C SER A 209 1.56 -12.74 -13.19
N VAL A 210 2.07 -11.66 -12.60
CA VAL A 210 1.94 -11.34 -11.17
C VAL A 210 1.51 -9.90 -10.89
N CYS A 211 1.65 -8.96 -11.84
CA CYS A 211 1.46 -7.53 -11.61
C CYS A 211 0.46 -6.92 -12.61
N TRP A 212 -0.40 -6.04 -12.12
CA TRP A 212 -1.20 -5.12 -12.94
C TRP A 212 -0.89 -3.65 -12.63
N GLY A 213 0.05 -3.34 -11.74
CA GLY A 213 0.22 -1.99 -11.19
C GLY A 213 -0.98 -1.54 -10.35
N CYS A 214 -0.89 -0.35 -9.75
CA CYS A 214 -1.95 0.18 -8.89
C CYS A 214 -3.13 0.71 -9.73
N ARG A 215 -4.27 0.00 -9.70
CA ARG A 215 -5.49 0.44 -10.40
C ARG A 215 -6.10 1.70 -9.78
N ALA A 216 -5.89 1.92 -8.48
CA ALA A 216 -6.32 3.15 -7.81
C ALA A 216 -5.55 4.36 -8.34
N THR A 217 -4.22 4.25 -8.47
CA THR A 217 -3.40 5.30 -9.05
C THR A 217 -3.77 5.58 -10.50
N ALA A 218 -3.96 4.53 -11.31
CA ALA A 218 -4.45 4.68 -12.69
C ALA A 218 -5.80 5.42 -12.75
N TYR A 219 -6.74 5.10 -11.85
CA TYR A 219 -8.03 5.78 -11.78
C TYR A 219 -7.91 7.26 -11.41
N TYR A 220 -7.20 7.58 -10.32
CA TYR A 220 -7.14 8.95 -9.82
C TYR A 220 -6.25 9.88 -10.64
N GLU A 221 -5.20 9.35 -11.29
CA GLU A 221 -4.26 10.16 -12.07
C GLU A 221 -4.57 10.15 -13.57
N CYS A 222 -5.17 9.09 -14.11
CA CYS A 222 -5.49 8.98 -15.54
C CYS A 222 -6.99 8.99 -15.85
N GLY A 223 -7.86 8.91 -14.85
CA GLY A 223 -9.31 8.84 -15.03
C GLY A 223 -9.83 7.48 -15.51
N ASP A 224 -8.97 6.46 -15.61
CA ASP A 224 -9.31 5.13 -16.10
C ASP A 224 -8.62 4.05 -15.24
N MET A 225 -9.42 3.19 -14.60
CA MET A 225 -8.93 2.06 -13.81
C MET A 225 -8.15 1.03 -14.64
N LEU A 226 -8.33 1.01 -15.96
CA LEU A 226 -7.67 0.09 -16.89
C LEU A 226 -6.40 0.69 -17.54
N ALA A 227 -6.11 1.97 -17.29
CA ALA A 227 -4.90 2.62 -17.78
C ALA A 227 -3.62 2.05 -17.13
N PRO A 228 -2.44 2.18 -17.74
CA PRO A 228 -1.19 1.81 -17.10
C PRO A 228 -0.98 2.57 -15.78
N ASP A 229 -0.36 1.95 -14.78
CA ASP A 229 0.01 2.64 -13.55
C ASP A 229 1.08 3.71 -13.86
N PRO A 230 0.81 5.01 -13.68
CA PRO A 230 1.75 6.08 -14.01
C PRO A 230 2.97 6.11 -13.07
N LYS A 231 2.91 5.43 -11.91
CA LYS A 231 4.03 5.32 -10.96
C LYS A 231 4.96 4.13 -11.25
N CYS A 232 4.62 3.28 -12.22
CA CYS A 232 5.46 2.14 -12.59
C CYS A 232 6.65 2.59 -13.44
N TRP A 233 7.87 2.39 -12.95
CA TRP A 233 9.11 2.74 -13.67
C TRP A 233 9.33 1.96 -14.97
N MET A 234 8.61 0.85 -15.20
CA MET A 234 8.63 0.08 -16.45
C MET A 234 7.75 0.72 -17.54
N ASN A 235 6.76 1.53 -17.17
CA ASN A 235 5.92 2.26 -18.13
C ASN A 235 6.64 3.48 -18.73
N TYR A 236 7.76 3.91 -18.12
CA TYR A 236 8.47 5.14 -18.48
C TYR A 236 9.38 5.02 -19.71
N GLN A 237 9.45 3.87 -20.40
CA GLN A 237 10.27 3.75 -21.62
C GLN A 237 9.66 4.37 -22.90
N LYS A 238 8.52 5.06 -22.86
CA LYS A 238 7.99 5.82 -24.03
C LYS A 238 7.19 7.08 -23.66
N ILE A 239 7.77 7.99 -22.88
CA ILE A 239 7.27 9.37 -22.78
C ILE A 239 8.43 10.33 -23.03
N SER A 240 9.03 10.21 -24.21
CA SER A 240 9.98 11.16 -24.82
C SER A 240 10.21 10.73 -26.27
N SER A 241 9.20 10.95 -27.12
CA SER A 241 9.31 10.93 -28.57
C SER A 241 8.24 11.82 -29.17
#